data_AF-A0A1C9W990-F1
#
_entry.id   AF-A0A1C9W990-F1
#
_cell.length_a   1.000
_cell.length_b   1.000
_cell.length_c   1.000
_cell.angle_alpha   90.00
_cell.angle_beta   90.00
_cell.angle_gamma   90.00
#
_symmetry.space_group_name_H-M   'P 1'
#
loop_
_entity.id
_entity.type
_entity.pdbx_description
1 polymer ?
#
loop_
_entity_poly.entity_id
_entity_poly.type
_entity_poly.pdbx_seq_one_letter_code
_entity_poly.pdbx_strand_id
1 'polypeptide(L)'
;MSIIRNDTQVALNDLHVALKRSADHYRDAAEFLQDGEVSAFCGRAATERDQLADAVGKAIREHGELPSVPDRDRETGEQLLERLESLFSADQTREVLQKRLEHERQLLATLGEPEMAALDKQYADLKSRCRDSIGEAIQALEQRIG
;
A
#
# COMPACT_ATOMS: atom_id res chain seq x y z
N MET A 1 -9.86 -0.83 32.21
CA MET A 1 -9.23 -0.38 30.95
C MET A 1 -8.59 -1.59 30.29
N SER A 2 -9.06 -1.99 29.10
CA SER A 2 -8.52 -3.14 28.39
C SER A 2 -7.38 -2.66 27.48
N ILE A 3 -6.14 -2.75 27.95
CA ILE A 3 -4.94 -2.31 27.23
C ILE A 3 -4.85 -2.97 25.84
N ILE A 4 -5.29 -4.23 25.74
CA ILE A 4 -5.31 -5.03 24.50
C ILE A 4 -6.19 -4.41 23.39
N ARG A 5 -7.26 -3.70 23.77
CA ARG A 5 -8.18 -3.09 22.80
C ARG A 5 -7.51 -1.93 22.07
N ASN A 6 -6.71 -1.14 22.80
CA ASN A 6 -6.01 0.01 22.25
C ASN A 6 -4.90 -0.43 21.28
N ASP A 7 -4.11 -1.43 21.65
CA ASP A 7 -3.01 -1.92 20.80
C ASP A 7 -3.53 -2.47 19.46
N THR A 8 -4.69 -3.15 19.48
CA THR A 8 -5.34 -3.65 18.26
C THR A 8 -5.84 -2.51 17.38
N GLN A 9 -6.40 -1.45 17.99
CA GLN A 9 -6.91 -0.28 17.27
C GLN A 9 -5.79 0.54 16.62
N VAL A 10 -4.67 0.73 17.33
CA VAL A 10 -3.47 1.37 16.80
C VAL A 10 -2.93 0.56 15.63
N ALA A 11 -2.73 -0.75 15.80
CA ALA A 11 -2.23 -1.63 14.74
C ALA A 11 -3.12 -1.64 13.49
N LEU A 12 -4.45 -1.65 13.66
CA LEU A 12 -5.39 -1.57 12.53
C LEU A 12 -5.31 -0.22 11.81
N ASN A 13 -5.22 0.89 12.54
CA ASN A 13 -5.10 2.22 11.93
C ASN A 13 -3.76 2.38 11.18
N ASP A 14 -2.65 1.94 11.77
CA ASP A 14 -1.34 2.00 11.12
C ASP A 14 -1.32 1.16 9.84
N LEU A 15 -1.89 -0.05 9.90
CA LEU A 15 -2.05 -0.90 8.72
C LEU A 15 -2.94 -0.25 7.66
N HIS A 16 -4.07 0.36 8.06
CA HIS A 16 -4.98 1.05 7.15
C HIS A 16 -4.28 2.19 6.40
N VAL A 17 -3.57 3.05 7.14
CA VAL A 17 -2.82 4.19 6.58
C VAL A 17 -1.72 3.69 5.66
N ALA A 18 -0.97 2.67 6.06
CA ALA A 18 0.11 2.11 5.27
C ALA A 18 -0.39 1.51 3.95
N LEU A 19 -1.51 0.79 3.96
CA LEU A 19 -2.15 0.23 2.76
C LEU A 19 -2.65 1.34 1.82
N LYS A 20 -3.32 2.37 2.34
CA LYS A 20 -3.79 3.51 1.51
C LYS A 20 -2.63 4.26 0.89
N ARG A 21 -1.59 4.58 1.66
CA ARG A 21 -0.37 5.23 1.13
C ARG A 21 0.29 4.38 0.05
N SER A 22 0.36 3.07 0.26
CA SER A 22 0.89 2.16 -0.76
C SER A 22 0.02 2.19 -2.02
N ALA A 23 -1.32 2.20 -1.88
CA ALA A 23 -2.24 2.25 -3.02
C ALA A 23 -2.07 3.54 -3.84
N ASP A 24 -1.88 4.68 -3.16
CA ASP A 24 -1.61 5.96 -3.80
C ASP A 24 -0.30 5.92 -4.58
N HIS A 25 0.78 5.46 -3.96
CA HIS A 25 2.06 5.34 -4.65
C HIS A 25 2.02 4.45 -5.90
N TYR A 26 1.25 3.36 -5.87
CA TYR A 26 1.08 2.50 -7.05
C TYR A 26 0.23 3.16 -8.12
N ARG A 27 -0.78 3.95 -7.73
CA ARG A 27 -1.59 4.70 -8.69
C ARG A 27 -0.77 5.78 -9.37
N ASP A 28 0.01 6.54 -8.60
CA ASP A 28 0.94 7.51 -9.14
C ASP A 28 1.87 6.82 -10.14
N ALA A 29 2.52 5.71 -9.75
CA ALA A 29 3.37 4.94 -10.67
C ALA A 29 2.63 4.46 -11.93
N ALA A 30 1.38 4.02 -11.82
CA ALA A 30 0.59 3.62 -12.98
C ALA A 30 0.29 4.78 -13.93
N GLU A 31 0.06 5.98 -13.39
CA GLU A 31 -0.22 7.20 -14.15
C GLU A 31 1.04 7.72 -14.87
N PHE A 32 2.22 7.66 -14.24
CA PHE A 32 3.44 8.24 -14.81
C PHE A 32 4.27 7.28 -15.69
N LEU A 33 4.13 5.96 -15.53
CA LEU A 33 4.96 4.99 -16.25
C LEU A 33 4.45 4.76 -17.67
N GLN A 34 5.31 5.00 -18.67
CA GLN A 34 4.99 4.77 -20.09
C GLN A 34 4.93 3.28 -20.47
N ASP A 35 5.60 2.41 -19.70
CA ASP A 35 5.57 0.97 -19.95
C ASP A 35 4.18 0.43 -19.60
N GLY A 36 3.40 0.08 -20.62
CA GLY A 36 2.02 -0.37 -20.46
C GLY A 36 1.88 -1.65 -19.62
N GLU A 37 2.89 -2.54 -19.60
CA GLU A 37 2.84 -3.73 -18.75
C GLU A 37 3.05 -3.35 -17.29
N VAL A 38 4.05 -2.50 -17.02
CA VAL A 38 4.37 -2.04 -15.67
C VAL A 38 3.28 -1.14 -15.10
N SER A 39 2.74 -0.21 -15.90
CA SER A 39 1.61 0.63 -15.54
C SER A 39 0.38 -0.22 -15.19
N ALA A 40 0.05 -1.23 -16.00
CA ALA A 40 -1.06 -2.13 -15.72
C ALA A 40 -0.84 -2.96 -14.45
N PHE A 41 0.39 -3.41 -14.18
CA PHE A 41 0.75 -4.05 -12.91
C PHE A 41 0.52 -3.10 -11.73
N CYS A 42 1.03 -1.87 -11.81
CA CYS A 42 0.87 -0.87 -10.76
C CYS A 42 -0.60 -0.54 -10.51
N GLY A 43 -1.43 -0.44 -11.55
CA GLY A 43 -2.88 -0.23 -11.41
C GLY A 43 -3.61 -1.39 -10.70
N ARG A 44 -3.24 -2.64 -11.01
CA ARG A 44 -3.77 -3.82 -10.30
C ARG A 44 -3.34 -3.83 -8.84
N ALA A 45 -2.06 -3.58 -8.59
CA ALA A 45 -1.48 -3.51 -7.26
C ALA A 45 -2.11 -2.40 -6.38
N ALA A 46 -2.46 -1.25 -6.97
CA ALA A 46 -3.19 -0.19 -6.30
C ALA A 46 -4.61 -0.62 -5.92
N THR A 47 -5.30 -1.30 -6.84
CA THR A 47 -6.68 -1.78 -6.63
C THR A 47 -6.74 -2.81 -5.51
N GLU A 48 -5.81 -3.76 -5.49
CA GLU A 48 -5.73 -4.80 -4.46
C GLU A 48 -5.50 -4.19 -3.07
N ARG A 49 -4.61 -3.20 -2.97
CA ARG A 49 -4.36 -2.46 -1.73
C ARG A 49 -5.58 -1.71 -1.25
N ASP A 50 -6.31 -1.06 -2.14
CA ASP A 50 -7.55 -0.38 -1.77
C ASP A 50 -8.58 -1.36 -1.21
N GLN A 51 -8.69 -2.57 -1.77
CA GLN A 51 -9.57 -3.62 -1.23
C GLN A 51 -9.14 -4.10 0.16
N LEU A 52 -7.83 -4.28 0.38
CA LEU A 52 -7.28 -4.64 1.69
C LEU A 52 -7.49 -3.51 2.70
N ALA A 53 -7.22 -2.26 2.31
CA ALA A 53 -7.45 -1.10 3.16
C ALA A 53 -8.94 -0.99 3.52
N ASP A 54 -9.85 -1.20 2.57
CA ASP A 54 -11.28 -1.18 2.87
C ASP A 54 -11.70 -2.30 3.83
N ALA A 55 -11.06 -3.47 3.76
CA ALA A 55 -11.27 -4.55 4.72
C ALA A 55 -10.77 -4.18 6.13
N VAL A 56 -9.60 -3.56 6.24
CA VAL A 56 -9.07 -3.03 7.51
C VAL A 56 -9.97 -1.89 8.04
N GLY A 57 -10.45 -1.01 7.16
CA GLY A 57 -11.36 0.07 7.51
C GLY A 57 -12.70 -0.42 8.06
N LYS A 58 -13.21 -1.55 7.57
CA LYS A 58 -14.37 -2.23 8.16
C LYS A 58 -14.07 -2.75 9.57
N ALA A 59 -12.92 -3.39 9.77
CA ALA A 59 -12.49 -3.86 11.09
C ALA A 59 -12.36 -2.71 12.11
N ILE A 60 -11.83 -1.55 11.71
CA ILE A 60 -11.76 -0.36 12.57
C ILE A 60 -13.17 0.12 12.99
N ARG A 61 -14.12 0.15 12.04
CA ARG A 61 -15.51 0.55 12.33
C ARG A 61 -16.23 -0.42 13.25
N GLU A 62 -15.97 -1.72 13.14
CA GLU A 62 -16.51 -2.74 14.05
C GLU A 62 -16.03 -2.54 15.50
N HIS A 63 -14.85 -1.93 15.68
CA HIS A 63 -14.35 -1.54 17.00
C HIS A 63 -14.95 -0.24 17.54
N GLY A 64 -15.76 0.47 16.75
CA GLY A 64 -16.42 1.74 17.13
C GLY A 64 -15.61 2.99 16.82
N GLU A 65 -14.57 2.88 15.99
CA GLU A 65 -13.71 4.01 15.60
C GLU A 65 -13.90 4.38 14.12
N LEU A 66 -13.59 5.64 13.80
CA LEU A 66 -13.51 6.09 12.42
C LEU A 66 -12.11 5.80 11.89
N PRO A 67 -11.97 5.14 10.71
CA PRO A 67 -10.66 4.92 10.13
C PRO A 67 -9.98 6.26 9.81
N SER A 68 -8.70 6.37 10.14
CA SER A 68 -7.87 7.51 9.70
C SER A 68 -7.84 7.52 8.17
N VAL A 69 -8.57 8.47 7.56
CA VAL A 69 -8.56 8.69 6.11
C VAL A 69 -7.37 9.62 5.83
N PRO A 70 -6.39 9.21 5.02
CA PRO A 70 -5.42 10.15 4.47
C PRO A 70 -6.19 11.13 3.58
N ASP A 71 -6.10 12.44 3.84
CA ASP A 71 -6.69 13.48 3.01
C ASP A 71 -6.16 13.35 1.57
N ARG A 72 -7.03 12.90 0.66
CA ARG A 72 -6.73 12.79 -0.76
C ARG A 72 -7.13 14.12 -1.42
N ASP A 73 -6.29 15.14 -1.28
CA ASP A 73 -6.36 16.32 -2.14
C ASP A 73 -5.96 15.90 -3.55
N ARG A 74 -6.96 15.75 -4.42
CA ARG A 74 -6.84 15.13 -5.74
C ARG A 74 -6.85 16.13 -6.91
N GLU A 75 -6.48 17.39 -6.69
CA GLU A 75 -6.80 18.47 -7.65
C GLU A 75 -5.62 19.24 -8.28
N THR A 76 -4.35 18.83 -8.08
CA THR A 76 -3.20 19.62 -8.61
C THR A 76 -2.34 18.90 -9.66
N GLY A 77 -2.59 17.61 -9.95
CA GLY A 77 -1.66 16.80 -10.74
C GLY A 77 -1.76 16.93 -12.27
N GLU A 78 -2.97 17.08 -12.82
CA GLU A 78 -3.25 16.75 -14.23
C GLU A 78 -2.47 17.62 -15.25
N GLN A 79 -2.16 18.88 -14.94
CA GLN A 79 -1.42 19.76 -15.86
C GLN A 79 0.11 19.64 -15.77
N LEU A 80 0.65 19.12 -14.66
CA LEU A 80 2.08 18.82 -14.54
C LEU A 80 2.42 17.45 -15.17
N LEU A 81 1.45 16.54 -15.14
CA LEU A 81 1.48 15.16 -15.62
C LEU A 81 1.83 15.05 -17.11
N GLU A 82 1.10 15.73 -18.01
CA GLU A 82 1.31 15.65 -19.47
C GLU A 82 2.74 16.07 -19.91
N ARG A 83 3.40 16.95 -19.15
CA ARG A 83 4.78 17.39 -19.46
C ARG A 83 5.83 16.41 -18.97
N LEU A 84 5.58 15.72 -17.86
CA LEU A 84 6.49 14.74 -17.27
C LEU A 84 6.42 13.40 -17.98
N GLU A 85 5.25 13.01 -18.49
CA GLU A 85 5.09 11.79 -19.30
C GLU A 85 6.15 11.73 -20.40
N SER A 86 6.40 12.81 -21.15
CA SER A 86 7.40 12.86 -22.23
C SER A 86 8.87 12.64 -21.82
N LEU A 87 9.19 12.71 -20.52
CA LEU A 87 10.56 12.69 -19.99
C LEU A 87 10.95 11.38 -19.28
N PHE A 88 10.02 10.44 -19.13
CA PHE A 88 10.30 9.16 -18.46
C PHE A 88 11.12 8.21 -19.34
N SER A 89 12.42 8.12 -19.05
CA SER A 89 13.32 7.12 -19.65
C SER A 89 13.19 5.76 -18.95
N ALA A 90 13.65 4.69 -19.61
CA ALA A 90 13.67 3.34 -19.03
C ALA A 90 14.44 3.26 -17.68
N ASP A 91 15.47 4.09 -17.48
CA ASP A 91 16.20 4.14 -16.21
C ASP A 91 15.34 4.71 -15.07
N GLN A 92 14.45 5.65 -15.36
CA GLN A 92 13.52 6.20 -14.36
C GLN A 92 12.43 5.19 -13.98
N THR A 93 11.95 4.38 -14.94
CA THR A 93 11.04 3.26 -14.63
C THR A 93 11.67 2.31 -13.61
N ARG A 94 12.93 1.93 -13.81
CA ARG A 94 13.64 1.05 -12.88
C ARG A 94 13.79 1.69 -11.49
N GLU A 95 14.11 2.97 -11.42
CA GLU A 95 14.23 3.70 -10.14
C GLU A 95 12.88 3.75 -9.40
N VAL A 96 11.78 4.00 -10.11
CA VAL A 96 10.43 3.97 -9.53
C VAL A 96 10.12 2.59 -8.97
N LEU A 97 10.38 1.52 -9.74
CA LEU A 97 10.17 0.14 -9.29
C LEU A 97 11.03 -0.23 -8.08
N GLN A 98 12.29 0.19 -8.04
CA GLN A 98 13.16 -0.02 -6.88
C GLN A 98 12.63 0.67 -5.63
N LYS A 99 12.18 1.93 -5.75
CA LYS A 99 11.53 2.62 -4.64
C LYS A 99 10.28 1.88 -4.17
N ARG A 100 9.45 1.37 -5.10
CA ARG A 100 8.27 0.56 -4.73
C ARG A 100 8.69 -0.68 -3.96
N LEU A 101 9.72 -1.40 -4.43
CA LEU A 101 10.24 -2.60 -3.77
C LEU A 101 10.73 -2.32 -2.34
N GLU A 102 11.40 -1.19 -2.13
CA GLU A 102 11.84 -0.77 -0.81
C GLU A 102 10.66 -0.49 0.14
N HIS A 103 9.65 0.25 -0.33
CA HIS A 103 8.45 0.50 0.46
C HIS A 103 7.68 -0.78 0.81
N GLU A 104 7.66 -1.76 -0.09
CA GLU A 104 7.01 -3.05 0.15
C GLU A 104 7.72 -3.87 1.19
N ARG A 105 9.06 -3.89 1.15
CA ARG A 105 9.88 -4.52 2.19
C ARG A 105 9.70 -3.84 3.53
N GLN A 106 9.59 -2.51 3.54
CA GLN A 106 9.30 -1.76 4.77
C GLN A 106 7.90 -2.11 5.31
N LEU A 107 6.88 -2.18 4.45
CA LEU A 107 5.53 -2.56 4.85
C LEU A 107 5.48 -4.00 5.41
N LEU A 108 6.21 -4.91 4.79
CA LEU A 108 6.36 -6.28 5.28
C LEU A 108 7.06 -6.32 6.66
N ALA A 109 8.10 -5.50 6.85
CA ALA A 109 8.80 -5.38 8.12
C ALA A 109 7.86 -4.85 9.22
N THR A 110 7.07 -3.82 8.94
CA THR A 110 6.05 -3.30 9.86
C THR A 110 5.05 -4.38 10.25
N LEU A 111 4.57 -5.21 9.32
CA LEU A 111 3.70 -6.36 9.65
C LEU A 111 4.34 -7.42 10.56
N GLY A 112 5.67 -7.43 10.63
CA GLY A 112 6.47 -8.30 11.51
C GLY A 112 6.77 -7.69 12.88
N GLU A 113 6.46 -6.42 13.11
CA GLU A 113 6.72 -5.75 14.38
C GLU A 113 5.84 -6.32 15.52
N PRO A 114 6.34 -6.31 16.77
CA PRO A 114 5.60 -6.83 17.92
C PRO A 114 4.28 -6.08 18.16
N GLU A 115 4.18 -4.82 17.74
CA GLU A 115 2.97 -4.00 17.81
C GLU A 115 1.85 -4.59 16.94
N MET A 116 2.20 -5.16 15.78
CA MET A 116 1.27 -5.85 14.90
C MET A 116 0.90 -7.25 15.41
N ALA A 117 1.51 -7.76 16.49
CA ALA A 117 1.12 -9.02 17.11
C ALA A 117 -0.27 -8.96 17.76
N ALA A 118 -0.77 -7.74 18.05
CA ALA A 118 -2.14 -7.55 18.52
C ALA A 118 -3.19 -8.08 17.51
N LEU A 119 -2.88 -8.00 16.20
CA LEU A 119 -3.75 -8.49 15.13
C LEU A 119 -3.83 -10.02 15.07
N ASP A 120 -2.86 -10.76 15.61
CA ASP A 120 -2.80 -12.22 15.50
C ASP A 120 -3.93 -12.93 16.26
N LYS A 121 -4.61 -12.23 17.20
CA LYS A 121 -5.69 -12.81 18.00
C LYS A 121 -7.05 -12.80 17.29
N GLN A 122 -7.34 -11.75 16.54
CA GLN A 122 -8.69 -11.51 15.99
C GLN A 122 -8.69 -11.24 14.47
N TYR A 123 -7.53 -10.85 13.92
CA TYR A 123 -7.36 -10.44 12.53
C TYR A 123 -6.20 -11.19 11.85
N ALA A 124 -5.88 -12.40 12.32
CA ALA A 124 -4.80 -13.22 11.77
C ALA A 124 -4.97 -13.46 10.26
N ASP A 125 -6.18 -13.76 9.81
CA ASP A 125 -6.49 -13.97 8.39
C ASP A 125 -6.26 -12.69 7.56
N LEU A 126 -6.66 -11.53 8.09
CA LEU A 126 -6.47 -10.24 7.42
C LEU A 126 -4.99 -9.87 7.35
N LYS A 127 -4.24 -10.11 8.43
CA LYS A 127 -2.78 -9.92 8.48
C LYS A 127 -2.06 -10.86 7.52
N SER A 128 -2.49 -12.12 7.42
CA SER A 128 -1.94 -13.08 6.44
C SER A 128 -2.19 -12.62 5.02
N ARG A 129 -3.43 -12.23 4.68
CA ARG A 129 -3.76 -11.73 3.34
C ARG A 129 -2.94 -10.50 2.95
N CYS A 130 -2.71 -9.58 3.89
CA CYS A 130 -1.83 -8.43 3.65
C CYS A 130 -0.38 -8.89 3.38
N ARG A 131 0.14 -9.82 4.20
CA ARG A 131 1.47 -10.38 4.04
C ARG A 131 1.65 -11.07 2.69
N ASP A 132 0.68 -11.89 2.29
CA ASP A 132 0.70 -12.65 1.04
C ASP A 132 0.68 -11.68 -0.16
N SER A 133 -0.21 -10.68 -0.15
CA SER A 133 -0.29 -9.63 -1.16
C SER A 133 1.02 -8.84 -1.31
N ILE A 134 1.65 -8.46 -0.19
CA ILE A 134 2.94 -7.76 -0.21
C ILE A 134 4.05 -8.68 -0.73
N GLY A 135 4.05 -9.96 -0.33
CA GLY A 135 5.02 -10.94 -0.80
C GLY A 135 4.94 -11.15 -2.32
N GLU A 136 3.72 -11.29 -2.86
CA GLU A 136 3.48 -11.41 -4.29
C GLU A 136 3.94 -10.15 -5.05
N ALA A 137 3.66 -8.96 -4.51
CA ALA A 137 4.09 -7.70 -5.10
C ALA A 137 5.62 -7.53 -5.08
N ILE A 138 6.31 -7.93 -4.01
CA ILE A 138 7.78 -7.96 -3.92
C ILE A 138 8.35 -8.85 -5.03
N GLN A 139 7.85 -10.09 -5.16
CA GLN A 139 8.32 -11.01 -6.19
C GLN A 139 8.08 -10.45 -7.61
N ALA A 140 6.91 -9.88 -7.84
CA ALA A 140 6.55 -9.29 -9.13
C ALA A 140 7.41 -8.07 -9.48
N LEU A 141 7.83 -7.29 -8.49
CA LEU A 141 8.75 -6.17 -8.65
C LEU A 141 10.18 -6.64 -8.92
N GLU A 142 10.68 -7.61 -8.17
CA GLU A 142 12.04 -8.17 -8.36
C GLU A 142 12.22 -8.75 -9.76
N GLN A 143 11.22 -9.45 -10.29
CA GLN A 143 11.22 -9.98 -11.65
C GLN A 143 11.26 -8.91 -12.74
N ARG A 144 10.80 -7.68 -12.45
CA ARG A 144 10.77 -6.55 -13.40
C ARG A 144 11.98 -5.65 -13.30
N ILE A 145 12.68 -5.67 -12.16
CA ILE A 145 13.89 -4.89 -11.94
C ILE A 145 15.14 -5.65 -12.41
N GLY A 146 15.12 -6.99 -12.34
CA GLY A 146 16.20 -7.89 -12.77
C GLY A 146 16.35 -7.94 -14.27
#